data_AF-A0A920P300-F1
#
_entry.id   AF-A0A920P300-F1
#
_cell.length_a   1.000
_cell.length_b   1.000
_cell.length_c   1.000
_cell.angle_alpha   90.00
_cell.angle_beta   90.00
_cell.angle_gamma   90.00
#
_symmetry.space_group_name_H-M   'P 1'
#
loop_
_entity.id
_entity.type
_entity.pdbx_description
1 polymer ?
#
loop_
_entity_poly.entity_id
_entity_poly.type
_entity_poly.pdbx_seq_one_letter_code
_entity_poly.pdbx_strand_id
1 'polypeptide(L)'
;MIIWGSPMADANIHNHRRCPLILMGHASGQLAGMSPFQAADDTPMANVMLTLLHMLGHDEMESFGDSDGVFSLATPPVSATSF
;
A
#
# COMPACT_ATOMS: atom_id res chain seq x y z
N MET A 1 -11.90 4.39 -5.74
CA MET A 1 -10.62 3.63 -5.73
C MET A 1 -10.97 2.16 -5.59
N ILE A 2 -10.26 1.28 -6.29
CA ILE A 2 -10.45 -0.18 -6.23
C ILE A 2 -9.13 -0.82 -5.79
N ILE A 3 -9.21 -1.80 -4.90
CA ILE A 3 -8.09 -2.66 -4.49
C ILE A 3 -8.33 -4.04 -5.13
N TRP A 4 -7.34 -4.57 -5.81
CA TRP A 4 -7.38 -5.93 -6.37
C TRP A 4 -6.07 -6.66 -6.05
N GLY A 5 -6.17 -7.91 -5.61
CA GLY A 5 -5.00 -8.70 -5.23
C GLY A 5 -5.38 -9.97 -4.47
N SER A 6 -4.37 -10.71 -4.03
CA SER A 6 -4.56 -11.87 -3.16
C SER A 6 -4.46 -11.44 -1.70
N PRO A 7 -5.32 -11.94 -0.79
CA PRO A 7 -5.13 -11.73 0.63
C PRO A 7 -3.95 -12.53 1.20
N MET A 8 -3.40 -13.49 0.45
CA MET A 8 -2.35 -14.40 0.89
C MET A 8 -1.27 -14.62 -0.18
N ALA A 9 0.01 -14.55 0.19
CA ALA A 9 1.12 -14.80 -0.74
C ALA A 9 1.60 -16.25 -0.72
N ASP A 10 1.69 -16.84 0.48
CA ASP A 10 1.94 -18.27 0.70
C ASP A 10 0.77 -18.89 1.47
N ALA A 11 0.01 -19.73 0.77
CA ALA A 11 -1.16 -20.40 1.32
C ALA A 11 -0.81 -21.49 2.36
N ASN A 12 0.38 -22.07 2.33
CA ASN A 12 0.74 -23.13 3.28
C ASN A 12 0.85 -22.58 4.71
N ILE A 13 1.47 -21.42 4.85
CA ILE A 13 1.65 -20.74 6.14
C ILE A 13 0.63 -19.64 6.40
N HIS A 14 -0.36 -19.51 5.53
CA HIS A 14 -1.43 -18.51 5.61
C HIS A 14 -0.91 -17.08 5.82
N ASN A 15 0.16 -16.71 5.12
CA ASN A 15 0.79 -15.40 5.32
C ASN A 15 0.09 -14.32 4.48
N HIS A 16 0.08 -13.12 5.03
CA HIS A 16 -0.35 -11.89 4.36
C HIS A 16 0.83 -10.94 4.14
N ARG A 17 2.02 -11.49 3.90
CA ARG A 17 3.25 -10.74 3.61
C ARG A 17 3.61 -10.87 2.14
N ARG A 18 4.13 -9.80 1.53
CA ARG A 18 4.52 -9.78 0.10
C ARG A 18 3.36 -10.14 -0.85
N CYS A 19 2.11 -9.90 -0.45
CA CYS A 19 0.95 -10.12 -1.31
C CYS A 19 0.94 -9.11 -2.46
N PRO A 20 0.69 -9.54 -3.71
CA PRO A 20 0.55 -8.62 -4.82
C PRO A 20 -0.77 -7.83 -4.68
N LEU A 21 -0.65 -6.51 -4.59
CA LEU A 21 -1.78 -5.57 -4.56
C LEU A 21 -1.71 -4.62 -5.75
N ILE A 22 -2.86 -4.38 -6.37
CA ILE A 22 -3.06 -3.38 -7.43
C ILE A 22 -4.11 -2.39 -6.93
N LEU A 23 -3.74 -1.11 -6.93
CA LEU A 23 -4.64 -0.01 -6.62
C LEU A 23 -5.04 0.67 -7.93
N MET A 24 -6.34 0.78 -8.18
CA MET A 24 -6.89 1.40 -9.38
C MET A 24 -7.72 2.65 -9.06
N GLY A 25 -7.47 3.70 -9.85
CA GLY A 25 -8.02 5.04 -9.65
C GLY A 25 -7.08 5.93 -8.84
N HIS A 26 -7.42 7.22 -8.78
CA HIS A 26 -6.54 8.25 -8.23
C HIS A 26 -6.93 8.72 -6.81
N ALA A 27 -7.81 8.01 -6.11
CA ALA A 27 -8.31 8.38 -4.78
C ALA A 27 -8.67 9.88 -4.66
N SER A 28 -9.47 10.41 -5.60
CA SER A 28 -9.82 11.84 -5.68
C SER A 28 -8.61 12.79 -5.79
N GLY A 29 -7.53 12.34 -6.45
CA GLY A 29 -6.29 13.10 -6.63
C GLY A 29 -5.21 12.81 -5.58
N GLN A 30 -5.49 11.99 -4.57
CA GLN A 30 -4.52 11.63 -3.53
C GLN A 30 -3.50 10.57 -3.97
N LEU A 31 -3.83 9.77 -4.99
CA LEU A 31 -2.90 8.79 -5.57
C LEU A 31 -2.47 9.25 -6.96
N ALA A 32 -1.15 9.35 -7.16
CA ALA A 32 -0.55 9.72 -8.45
C ALA A 32 -0.84 8.69 -9.56
N GLY A 33 -1.03 7.42 -9.20
CA GLY A 33 -1.21 6.32 -10.15
C GLY A 33 0.10 5.83 -10.78
N MET A 34 -0.01 4.76 -11.57
CA MET A 34 1.05 4.19 -12.44
C MET A 34 2.46 4.08 -11.81
N SER A 35 2.56 3.81 -10.51
CA SER A 35 3.82 3.71 -9.79
C SER A 35 4.01 2.29 -9.24
N PRO A 36 5.11 1.59 -9.57
CA PRO A 36 5.46 0.35 -8.89
C PRO A 36 5.95 0.69 -7.48
N PHE A 37 5.45 -0.05 -6.49
CA PHE A 37 5.91 0.03 -5.11
C PHE A 37 6.47 -1.32 -4.70
N GLN A 38 7.63 -1.28 -4.04
CA GLN A 38 8.19 -2.44 -3.38
C GLN A 38 8.34 -2.11 -1.90
N ALA A 39 7.58 -2.80 -1.07
CA ALA A 39 7.73 -2.69 0.37
C ALA A 39 9.03 -3.35 0.83
N ALA A 40 9.58 -2.88 1.95
CA ALA A 40 10.67 -3.58 2.60
C ALA A 40 10.22 -4.98 3.03
N ASP A 41 11.17 -5.89 3.17
CA ASP A 41 10.90 -7.23 3.68
C ASP A 41 10.17 -7.16 5.03
N ASP A 42 9.21 -8.07 5.22
CA ASP A 42 8.35 -8.19 6.40
C ASP A 42 7.39 -7.03 6.68
N THR A 43 7.33 -6.01 5.83
CA THR A 43 6.31 -4.95 5.93
C THR A 43 4.90 -5.58 5.95
N PRO A 44 4.08 -5.34 6.99
CA PRO A 44 2.71 -5.83 7.02
C PRO A 44 1.90 -5.25 5.85
N MET A 45 1.18 -6.11 5.12
CA MET A 45 0.23 -5.67 4.09
C MET A 45 -0.83 -4.71 4.67
N ALA A 46 -1.14 -4.86 5.96
CA ALA A 46 -2.04 -3.99 6.69
C ALA A 46 -1.62 -2.51 6.69
N ASN A 47 -0.33 -2.18 6.55
CA ASN A 47 0.15 -0.80 6.46
C ASN A 47 -0.36 -0.07 5.22
N VAL A 48 -0.50 -0.80 4.10
CA VAL A 48 -1.16 -0.28 2.89
C VAL A 48 -2.62 -0.01 3.21
N MET A 49 -3.31 -0.96 3.83
CA MET A 49 -4.75 -0.82 4.15
C MET A 49 -5.01 0.35 5.11
N LEU A 50 -4.18 0.53 6.15
CA LEU A 50 -4.26 1.67 7.06
C LEU A 50 -4.15 3.00 6.32
N THR A 51 -3.18 3.10 5.40
CA THR A 51 -2.98 4.29 4.55
C THR A 51 -4.21 4.57 3.69
N LEU A 52 -4.81 3.54 3.09
CA LEU A 52 -6.01 3.69 2.26
C LEU A 52 -7.23 4.11 3.08
N LEU A 53 -7.33 3.66 4.33
CA LEU A 53 -8.39 4.05 5.25
C LEU A 53 -8.25 5.53 5.64
N HIS A 54 -7.03 6.01 5.89
CA HIS A 54 -6.74 7.44 6.07
C HIS A 54 -7.15 8.25 4.83
N MET A 55 -6.79 7.80 3.62
CA MET A 55 -7.21 8.48 2.38
C MET A 55 -8.74 8.54 2.20
N LEU A 56 -9.49 7.65 2.83
CA LEU A 56 -10.96 7.63 2.86
C LEU A 56 -11.57 8.52 3.96
N GLY A 57 -10.75 9.20 4.77
CA GLY A 57 -11.15 10.13 5.82
C GLY A 57 -11.15 9.55 7.24
N HIS A 58 -10.56 8.38 7.46
CA HIS A 58 -10.42 7.78 8.79
C HIS A 58 -9.08 8.16 9.47
N ASP A 59 -8.71 9.44 9.45
CA ASP A 59 -7.39 9.94 9.86
C ASP A 59 -7.03 9.63 11.33
N GLU A 60 -8.04 9.45 12.20
CA GLU A 60 -7.85 9.15 13.62
C GLU A 60 -7.60 7.66 13.90
N MET A 61 -7.67 6.80 12.89
CA MET A 61 -7.46 5.37 13.09
C MET A 61 -5.98 5.06 13.24
N GLU A 62 -5.56 4.65 14.43
CA GLU A 62 -4.14 4.42 14.74
C GLU A 62 -3.61 3.08 14.19
N SER A 63 -4.47 2.07 14.01
CA SER A 63 -4.07 0.76 13.50
C SER A 63 -5.21 0.04 12.77
N PHE A 64 -4.84 -0.91 11.91
CA PHE A 64 -5.73 -1.81 11.21
C PHE A 64 -5.08 -3.19 11.13
N GLY A 65 -5.73 -4.24 11.64
CA GLY A 65 -5.17 -5.59 11.66
C GLY A 65 -3.84 -5.65 12.43
N ASP A 66 -2.78 -6.13 11.77
CA ASP A 66 -1.41 -6.17 12.30
C ASP A 66 -0.52 -5.03 11.78
N SER A 67 -1.11 -3.91 11.36
CA SER A 67 -0.33 -2.76 10.92
C SER A 67 0.56 -2.23 12.05
N ASP A 68 1.82 -1.95 11.75
CA ASP A 68 2.77 -1.27 12.64
C ASP A 68 3.08 0.17 12.19
N GLY A 69 2.41 0.63 11.13
CA GLY A 69 2.49 2.00 10.64
C GLY A 69 1.76 2.20 9.32
N VAL A 70 1.97 3.37 8.70
CA VAL A 70 1.47 3.68 7.35
C VAL A 70 2.50 3.32 6.29
N PHE A 71 2.01 2.98 5.10
CA PHE A 71 2.84 2.72 3.92
C PHE A 71 2.75 3.91 2.96
N SER A 72 3.89 4.54 2.65
CA SER A 72 3.89 5.67 1.72
C SER A 72 3.54 5.23 0.30
N LEU A 73 2.43 5.74 -0.22
CA LEU A 73 1.99 5.57 -1.61
C LEU A 73 2.34 6.78 -2.49
N ALA A 74 3.20 7.67 -1.98
CA ALA A 74 3.73 8.77 -2.77
C ALA A 74 4.77 8.24 -3.77
N THR A 75 4.65 8.63 -5.04
CA THR A 75 5.67 8.31 -6.04
C THR A 75 7.00 8.92 -5.60
N PRO A 76 8.08 8.12 -5.44
CA PRO A 76 9.39 8.68 -5.15
C PRO A 76 9.79 9.64 -6.29
N PRO A 77 10.44 10.78 -5.99
CA PRO A 77 10.89 11.69 -7.04
C PRO A 77 11.79 10.91 -8.01
N VAL A 78 11.48 10.99 -9.30
CA VAL A 78 12.36 10.46 -10.34
C VAL A 78 13.66 11.25 -10.24
N SER A 79 14.73 10.62 -9.74
CA SER A 79 16.06 11.23 -9.80
C SER A 79 16.32 11.58 -11.26
N ALA A 80 16.48 12.88 -11.56
CA ALA A 80 16.82 13.34 -12.88
C ALA A 80 18.23 12.83 -13.23
N THR A 81 18.31 11.66 -13.85
CA THR A 81 19.56 11.18 -14.44
C THR A 81 19.89 12.15 -15.56
N SER A 82 20.83 13.05 -15.30
CA SER A 82 21.38 13.92 -16.32
C SER A 82 22.09 13.04 -17.34
N PHE A 83 21.73 13.17 -18.62
CA PHE A 83 22.39 12.50 -19.73
C PHE A 83 23.85 12.98 -19.88
#